data_AF-A0A944N553-F1
#
_entry.id   AF-A0A944N553-F1
#
_cell.length_a   1.000
_cell.length_b   1.000
_cell.length_c   1.000
_cell.angle_alpha   90.00
_cell.angle_beta   90.00
_cell.angle_gamma   90.00
#
_symmetry.space_group_name_H-M   'P 1'
#
loop_
_entity.id
_entity.type
_entity.pdbx_description
1 polymer ?
#
loop_
_entity_poly.entity_id
_entity_poly.type
_entity_poly.pdbx_seq_one_letter_code
_entity_poly.pdbx_strand_id
1 'polypeptide(L)'
;ETSAFSNTSGVSSSGGGTGLSAYSRYELVAGSTSYISNSDMSKCVTYSDNYTVDPSSGSDCVTKAIADGVTITEIIPIFKFDSMTDITGGGSLSSRLDMVSELTSISTALDADFTSLGISSTNSLRVSLSAGLSKLDNGATATNSGTCIAVTGFDLLYLLVKNSADNSTSSTDLKSKNLLSLTDLTSSVDSSLSAVEISGYTMTNARLVFATDSPATTYTDSYEKAESSLYTAIKNTNSIGAESSSVKGDGKVSFRELICIAEN
;
A
#
# COMPACT_ATOMS: atom_id res chain seq x y z
N GLU A 1 -20.18 -18.41 -0.23
CA GLU A 1 -19.25 -17.61 -1.05
C GLU A 1 -18.76 -16.37 -0.28
N THR A 2 -18.28 -16.54 0.95
CA THR A 2 -17.89 -15.43 1.84
C THR A 2 -16.47 -14.91 1.60
N SER A 3 -15.78 -15.41 0.57
CA SER A 3 -14.41 -15.00 0.18
C SER A 3 -14.36 -14.14 -1.10
N ALA A 4 -15.50 -13.59 -1.55
CA ALA A 4 -15.60 -13.04 -2.90
C ALA A 4 -15.21 -11.55 -3.02
N PHE A 5 -15.21 -10.76 -1.94
CA PHE A 5 -15.05 -9.28 -2.01
C PHE A 5 -13.64 -8.74 -1.91
N SER A 6 -12.73 -9.48 -1.28
CA SER A 6 -11.31 -9.22 -1.38
C SER A 6 -10.51 -10.49 -1.17
N ASN A 7 -9.25 -10.44 -1.62
CA ASN A 7 -8.26 -11.44 -1.30
C ASN A 7 -7.16 -10.81 -0.44
N THR A 8 -7.35 -10.87 0.87
CA THR A 8 -6.30 -10.54 1.86
C THR A 8 -5.81 -11.79 2.59
N SER A 9 -6.19 -12.97 2.09
CA SER A 9 -5.73 -14.24 2.64
C SER A 9 -4.22 -14.36 2.48
N GLY A 10 -3.54 -14.69 3.57
CA GLY A 10 -2.08 -14.81 3.60
C GLY A 10 -1.34 -13.48 3.69
N VAL A 11 -2.04 -12.33 3.76
CA VAL A 11 -1.42 -11.05 4.11
C VAL A 11 -1.17 -11.00 5.62
N SER A 12 0.03 -10.63 6.03
CA SER A 12 0.43 -10.60 7.45
C SER A 12 1.52 -9.56 7.72
N SER A 13 1.74 -9.26 9.01
CA SER A 13 2.86 -8.43 9.50
C SER A 13 4.23 -9.13 9.47
N SER A 14 4.33 -10.23 8.72
CA SER A 14 5.56 -10.98 8.47
C SER A 14 5.85 -11.04 6.97
N GLY A 15 5.48 -9.99 6.23
CA GLY A 15 5.65 -9.89 4.77
C GLY A 15 4.69 -10.75 3.96
N GLY A 16 3.72 -11.40 4.59
CA GLY A 16 2.75 -12.25 3.91
C GLY A 16 2.01 -11.49 2.80
N GLY A 17 1.80 -12.15 1.66
CA GLY A 17 1.18 -11.53 0.49
C GLY A 17 2.06 -10.51 -0.24
N THR A 18 3.35 -10.46 0.06
CA THR A 18 4.31 -9.60 -0.65
C THR A 18 5.60 -10.35 -0.98
N GLY A 19 6.28 -9.92 -2.04
CA GLY A 19 7.64 -10.32 -2.40
C GLY A 19 8.67 -9.30 -1.95
N LEU A 20 8.58 -8.83 -0.70
CA LEU A 20 9.51 -7.83 -0.17
C LEU A 20 10.86 -8.46 0.20
N SER A 21 11.94 -7.76 -0.13
CA SER A 21 13.29 -8.16 0.31
C SER A 21 14.26 -6.99 0.28
N ALA A 22 15.29 -7.04 1.12
CA ALA A 22 16.36 -6.03 1.11
C ALA A 22 17.11 -6.04 -0.23
N TYR A 23 17.38 -4.87 -0.81
CA TYR A 23 18.17 -4.78 -2.06
C TYR A 23 19.68 -4.65 -1.79
N SER A 24 20.10 -4.43 -0.53
CA SER A 24 21.50 -4.07 -0.21
C SER A 24 22.01 -2.87 -1.03
N ARG A 25 21.09 -1.96 -1.35
CA ARG A 25 21.33 -0.70 -2.05
C ARG A 25 20.67 0.42 -1.26
N TYR A 26 21.23 1.62 -1.38
CA TYR A 26 20.83 2.77 -0.60
C TYR A 26 20.72 3.98 -1.51
N GLU A 27 19.71 4.81 -1.30
CA GLU A 27 19.74 6.19 -1.78
C GLU A 27 20.44 7.05 -0.73
N LEU A 28 21.47 7.79 -1.16
CA LEU A 28 22.19 8.77 -0.35
C LEU A 28 21.71 10.16 -0.76
N VAL A 29 21.15 10.92 0.16
CA VAL A 29 20.68 12.29 -0.09
C VAL A 29 21.77 13.27 0.35
N ALA A 30 22.13 14.20 -0.52
CA ALA A 30 23.14 15.23 -0.28
C ALA A 30 22.69 16.57 -0.89
N GLY A 31 21.96 17.38 -0.11
CA GLY A 31 21.34 18.60 -0.61
C GLY A 31 20.27 18.28 -1.67
N SER A 32 20.38 18.85 -2.87
CA SER A 32 19.50 18.55 -4.01
C SER A 32 19.94 17.31 -4.82
N THR A 33 21.10 16.76 -4.51
CA THR A 33 21.68 15.60 -5.22
C THR A 33 21.35 14.33 -4.47
N SER A 34 21.02 13.28 -5.22
CA SER A 34 20.90 11.92 -4.67
C SER A 34 21.90 11.01 -5.38
N TYR A 35 22.30 9.94 -4.71
CA TYR A 35 23.14 8.89 -5.28
C TYR A 35 22.54 7.52 -4.97
N ILE A 36 22.66 6.57 -5.89
CA ILE A 36 22.44 5.15 -5.57
C ILE A 36 23.77 4.55 -5.16
N SER A 37 23.81 3.92 -4.00
CA SER A 37 24.99 3.33 -3.36
C SER A 37 24.83 1.82 -3.19
N ASN A 38 25.95 1.11 -3.18
CA ASN A 38 26.03 -0.24 -2.62
C ASN A 38 25.99 -0.21 -1.08
N SER A 39 26.07 -1.38 -0.46
CA SER A 39 25.80 -1.54 0.98
C SER A 39 26.83 -0.97 1.94
N ASP A 40 28.04 -0.69 1.47
CA ASP A 40 29.15 -0.19 2.29
C ASP A 40 29.63 1.20 1.85
N MET A 41 28.89 1.86 0.94
CA MET A 41 29.23 3.16 0.36
C MET A 41 30.57 3.23 -0.37
N SER A 42 31.20 2.09 -0.68
CA SER A 42 32.41 2.06 -1.49
C SER A 42 32.16 2.42 -2.96
N LYS A 43 30.89 2.37 -3.39
CA LYS A 43 30.46 2.66 -4.76
C LYS A 43 29.11 3.36 -4.81
N CYS A 44 29.04 4.53 -5.45
CA CYS A 44 27.80 5.14 -5.89
C CYS A 44 27.85 5.79 -7.27
N VAL A 45 26.64 6.02 -7.78
CA VAL A 45 26.33 6.72 -9.02
C VAL A 45 25.27 7.78 -8.74
N THR A 46 25.35 8.92 -9.43
CA THR A 46 24.35 9.99 -9.28
C THR A 46 22.97 9.50 -9.73
N TYR A 47 21.96 9.82 -8.93
CA TYR A 47 20.55 9.50 -9.16
C TYR A 47 19.78 10.78 -9.54
N SER A 48 19.58 10.99 -10.83
CA SER A 48 18.98 12.19 -11.41
C SER A 48 17.53 12.03 -11.87
N ASP A 49 17.15 10.81 -12.24
CA ASP A 49 15.93 10.49 -12.97
C ASP A 49 15.38 9.13 -12.52
N ASN A 50 14.95 8.25 -13.44
CA ASN A 50 14.37 6.96 -13.07
C ASN A 50 15.43 6.02 -12.48
N TYR A 51 15.02 5.19 -11.53
CA TYR A 51 15.86 4.16 -10.95
C TYR A 51 16.22 3.12 -12.01
N THR A 52 17.43 3.23 -12.54
CA THR A 52 17.97 2.37 -13.61
C THR A 52 19.41 1.94 -13.35
N VAL A 53 19.97 2.33 -12.20
CA VAL A 53 21.41 2.43 -12.01
C VAL A 53 21.96 1.34 -11.11
N ASP A 54 23.01 0.65 -11.56
CA ASP A 54 23.83 -0.24 -10.75
C ASP A 54 25.04 0.54 -10.20
N PRO A 55 25.18 0.68 -8.87
CA PRO A 55 26.29 1.41 -8.28
C PRO A 55 27.66 0.75 -8.53
N SER A 56 27.73 -0.51 -8.97
CA SER A 56 28.98 -1.29 -9.08
C SER A 56 30.12 -0.60 -9.86
N SER A 57 29.77 0.22 -10.87
CA SER A 57 30.72 0.97 -11.71
C SER A 57 31.12 2.35 -11.12
N GLY A 58 30.58 2.70 -9.96
CA GLY A 58 30.70 4.01 -9.34
C GLY A 58 32.04 4.33 -8.66
N SER A 59 32.05 5.49 -8.01
CA SER A 59 33.14 5.94 -7.14
C SER A 59 32.75 5.82 -5.67
N ASP A 60 33.72 5.90 -4.76
CA ASP A 60 33.45 6.03 -3.34
C ASP A 60 32.48 7.18 -3.05
N CYS A 61 31.47 6.93 -2.23
CA CYS A 61 30.34 7.86 -2.08
C CYS A 61 30.73 9.17 -1.42
N VAL A 62 31.56 9.09 -0.38
CA VAL A 62 32.01 10.26 0.37
C VAL A 62 32.92 11.11 -0.51
N THR A 63 33.85 10.48 -1.22
CA THR A 63 34.74 11.15 -2.18
C THR A 63 33.93 11.84 -3.29
N LYS A 64 32.90 11.17 -3.81
CA LYS A 64 32.03 11.74 -4.85
C LYS A 64 31.24 12.94 -4.33
N ALA A 65 30.64 12.84 -3.15
CA ALA A 65 29.90 13.94 -2.53
C ALA A 65 30.81 15.16 -2.31
N ILE A 66 32.02 14.96 -1.78
CA ILE A 66 33.02 16.03 -1.60
C ILE A 66 33.40 16.66 -2.94
N ALA A 67 33.66 15.86 -3.97
CA ALA A 67 34.00 16.36 -5.31
C ALA A 67 32.86 17.18 -5.94
N ASP A 68 31.61 16.81 -5.65
CA ASP A 68 30.41 17.54 -6.07
C ASP A 68 30.11 18.75 -5.17
N GLY A 69 30.88 18.97 -4.11
CA GLY A 69 30.71 20.09 -3.17
C GLY A 69 29.49 19.95 -2.25
N VAL A 70 29.01 18.73 -2.02
CA VAL A 70 27.85 18.42 -1.17
C VAL A 70 28.22 17.49 -0.02
N THR A 71 27.36 17.40 1.00
CA THR A 71 27.53 16.50 2.14
C THR A 71 26.31 15.59 2.23
N ILE A 72 26.54 14.31 2.48
CA ILE A 72 25.46 13.32 2.66
C ILE A 72 24.77 13.62 4.00
N THR A 73 23.45 13.74 3.96
CA THR A 73 22.63 14.10 5.12
C THR A 73 21.67 12.99 5.52
N GLU A 74 21.28 12.13 4.58
CA GLU A 74 20.33 11.04 4.82
C GLU A 74 20.73 9.81 4.02
N ILE A 75 20.45 8.64 4.60
CA ILE A 75 20.59 7.34 3.94
C ILE A 75 19.23 6.66 3.98
N ILE A 76 18.76 6.22 2.82
CA ILE A 76 17.46 5.58 2.63
C ILE A 76 17.70 4.18 2.07
N PRO A 77 17.50 3.10 2.86
CA PRO A 77 17.57 1.73 2.35
C PRO A 77 16.53 1.49 1.25
N ILE A 78 16.94 0.75 0.23
CA ILE A 78 16.08 0.35 -0.89
C ILE A 78 15.67 -1.12 -0.69
N PHE A 79 14.38 -1.37 -0.81
CA PHE A 79 13.77 -2.70 -0.77
C PHE A 79 13.18 -3.05 -2.14
N LYS A 80 13.40 -4.29 -2.54
CA LYS A 80 12.82 -4.90 -3.74
C LYS A 80 11.39 -5.29 -3.43
N PHE A 81 10.47 -4.96 -4.32
CA PHE A 81 9.08 -5.35 -4.23
C PHE A 81 8.73 -6.19 -5.46
N ASP A 82 8.82 -7.52 -5.29
CA ASP A 82 8.79 -8.46 -6.40
C ASP A 82 7.37 -8.91 -6.75
N SER A 83 6.47 -8.92 -5.77
CA SER A 83 5.07 -9.33 -5.93
C SER A 83 4.20 -8.76 -4.82
N MET A 84 2.89 -8.71 -5.06
CA MET A 84 1.88 -8.24 -4.11
C MET A 84 0.59 -9.02 -4.36
N THR A 85 -0.10 -9.42 -3.30
CA THR A 85 -1.44 -10.01 -3.42
C THR A 85 -2.38 -8.99 -4.06
N ASP A 86 -3.00 -9.38 -5.17
CA ASP A 86 -4.10 -8.62 -5.76
C ASP A 86 -5.33 -8.77 -4.87
N ILE A 87 -5.72 -7.67 -4.23
CA ILE A 87 -6.87 -7.59 -3.34
C ILE A 87 -8.19 -7.91 -4.03
N THR A 88 -8.24 -7.90 -5.37
CA THR A 88 -9.45 -8.30 -6.11
C THR A 88 -9.51 -9.81 -6.35
N GLY A 89 -8.45 -10.56 -6.04
CA GLY A 89 -8.35 -11.99 -6.34
C GLY A 89 -8.54 -12.29 -7.83
N GLY A 90 -8.14 -11.38 -8.73
CA GLY A 90 -8.37 -11.48 -10.18
C GLY A 90 -9.77 -11.09 -10.64
N GLY A 91 -10.63 -10.59 -9.75
CA GLY A 91 -11.96 -10.09 -10.09
C GLY A 91 -11.95 -8.67 -10.67
N SER A 92 -13.05 -8.26 -11.32
CA SER A 92 -13.18 -6.90 -11.85
C SER A 92 -13.31 -5.87 -10.73
N LEU A 93 -12.38 -4.90 -10.68
CA LEU A 93 -12.44 -3.79 -9.72
C LEU A 93 -13.70 -2.94 -9.89
N SER A 94 -14.07 -2.61 -11.12
CA SER A 94 -15.24 -1.76 -11.38
C SER A 94 -16.52 -2.42 -10.85
N SER A 95 -16.67 -3.72 -11.06
CA SER A 95 -17.83 -4.46 -10.55
C SER A 95 -17.91 -4.46 -9.01
N ARG A 96 -16.77 -4.44 -8.32
CA ARG A 96 -16.72 -4.32 -6.85
C ARG A 96 -17.16 -2.93 -6.40
N LEU A 97 -16.65 -1.88 -7.06
CA LEU A 97 -17.01 -0.49 -6.76
C LEU A 97 -18.48 -0.18 -7.07
N ASP A 98 -19.01 -0.69 -8.19
CA ASP A 98 -20.42 -0.56 -8.54
C ASP A 98 -21.30 -1.16 -7.44
N MET A 99 -20.92 -2.35 -6.95
CA MET A 99 -21.68 -2.99 -5.89
C MET A 99 -21.58 -2.25 -4.54
N VAL A 100 -20.43 -1.67 -4.19
CA VAL A 100 -20.28 -0.77 -3.02
C VAL A 100 -21.26 0.41 -3.14
N SER A 101 -21.35 1.02 -4.32
CA SER A 101 -22.24 2.14 -4.61
C SER A 101 -23.73 1.75 -4.51
N GLU A 102 -24.10 0.60 -5.07
CA GLU A 102 -25.48 0.08 -4.99
C GLU A 102 -25.87 -0.24 -3.53
N LEU A 103 -25.00 -0.88 -2.76
CA LEU A 103 -25.26 -1.20 -1.35
C LEU A 103 -25.38 0.05 -0.48
N THR A 104 -24.57 1.08 -0.75
CA THR A 104 -24.72 2.40 -0.12
C THR A 104 -26.08 3.01 -0.43
N SER A 105 -26.50 2.98 -1.69
CA SER A 105 -27.78 3.55 -2.13
C SER A 105 -28.95 2.84 -1.46
N ILE A 106 -28.91 1.51 -1.37
CA ILE A 106 -29.90 0.70 -0.65
C ILE A 106 -29.89 1.02 0.85
N SER A 107 -28.71 1.06 1.48
CA SER A 107 -28.55 1.31 2.91
C SER A 107 -29.16 2.65 3.33
N THR A 108 -28.88 3.70 2.55
CA THR A 108 -29.40 5.05 2.80
C THR A 108 -30.91 5.16 2.56
N ALA A 109 -31.44 4.53 1.51
CA ALA A 109 -32.85 4.68 1.14
C ALA A 109 -33.81 3.86 2.02
N LEU A 110 -33.39 2.69 2.50
CA LEU A 110 -34.30 1.70 3.06
C LEU A 110 -35.06 2.18 4.30
N ASP A 111 -34.40 2.92 5.20
CA ASP A 111 -35.06 3.43 6.42
C ASP A 111 -36.11 4.51 6.09
N ALA A 112 -35.82 5.35 5.09
CA ALA A 112 -36.76 6.34 4.58
C ALA A 112 -37.96 5.67 3.89
N ASP A 113 -37.73 4.60 3.12
CA ASP A 113 -38.79 3.83 2.46
C ASP A 113 -39.73 3.16 3.47
N PHE A 114 -39.20 2.55 4.53
CA PHE A 114 -40.03 2.01 5.60
C PHE A 114 -40.89 3.08 6.26
N THR A 115 -40.31 4.25 6.51
CA THR A 115 -41.02 5.39 7.11
C THR A 115 -42.14 5.88 6.19
N SER A 116 -41.86 6.00 4.89
CA SER A 116 -42.84 6.38 3.85
C SER A 116 -44.00 5.38 3.75
N LEU A 117 -43.70 4.08 3.87
CA LEU A 117 -44.69 3.00 3.84
C LEU A 117 -45.44 2.82 5.18
N GLY A 118 -45.11 3.60 6.22
CA GLY A 118 -45.73 3.47 7.54
C GLY A 118 -45.35 2.18 8.29
N ILE A 119 -44.25 1.53 7.91
CA ILE A 119 -43.78 0.30 8.54
C ILE A 119 -43.04 0.66 9.83
N SER A 120 -43.60 0.26 10.97
CA SER A 120 -43.02 0.57 12.29
C SER A 120 -41.64 -0.05 12.48
N SER A 121 -40.79 0.59 13.29
CA SER A 121 -39.48 0.06 13.69
C SER A 121 -39.55 -1.25 14.48
N THR A 122 -40.72 -1.60 15.02
CA THR A 122 -40.99 -2.88 15.70
C THR A 122 -41.48 -3.97 14.75
N ASN A 123 -41.76 -3.64 13.49
CA ASN A 123 -42.17 -4.61 12.49
C ASN A 123 -41.01 -5.62 12.24
N SER A 124 -41.33 -6.91 12.25
CA SER A 124 -40.31 -7.97 12.13
C SER A 124 -39.51 -7.91 10.84
N LEU A 125 -40.10 -7.45 9.73
CA LEU A 125 -39.40 -7.28 8.45
C LEU A 125 -38.40 -6.12 8.54
N ARG A 126 -38.83 -4.96 9.07
CA ARG A 126 -37.95 -3.81 9.26
C ARG A 126 -36.78 -4.14 10.18
N VAL A 127 -37.06 -4.78 11.33
CA VAL A 127 -36.01 -5.23 12.26
C VAL A 127 -34.99 -6.14 11.56
N SER A 128 -35.47 -7.13 10.79
CA SER A 128 -34.58 -8.08 10.12
C SER A 128 -33.71 -7.42 9.05
N LEU A 129 -34.29 -6.51 8.26
CA LEU A 129 -33.58 -5.81 7.20
C LEU A 129 -32.61 -4.76 7.75
N SER A 130 -33.00 -4.00 8.77
CA SER A 130 -32.10 -3.08 9.48
C SER A 130 -30.93 -3.81 10.14
N ALA A 131 -31.16 -5.01 10.70
CA ALA A 131 -30.07 -5.85 11.22
C ALA A 131 -29.12 -6.30 10.09
N GLY A 132 -29.64 -6.66 8.93
CA GLY A 132 -28.84 -6.96 7.74
C GLY A 132 -27.97 -5.77 7.30
N LEU A 133 -28.56 -4.57 7.22
CA LEU A 133 -27.82 -3.35 6.87
C LEU A 133 -26.74 -3.02 7.89
N SER A 134 -26.98 -3.23 9.18
CA SER A 134 -25.96 -2.97 10.23
C SER A 134 -24.73 -3.88 10.13
N LYS A 135 -24.83 -5.02 9.43
CA LYS A 135 -23.68 -5.87 9.10
C LYS A 135 -22.90 -5.35 7.90
N LEU A 136 -23.55 -4.63 6.99
CA LEU A 136 -22.91 -3.99 5.85
C LEU A 136 -22.25 -2.66 6.25
N ASP A 137 -22.95 -1.84 7.03
CA ASP A 137 -22.47 -0.57 7.60
C ASP A 137 -21.90 -0.84 9.00
N ASN A 138 -20.80 -1.60 9.03
CA ASN A 138 -20.18 -2.10 10.26
C ASN A 138 -18.99 -1.23 10.74
N GLY A 139 -18.66 -0.14 10.04
CA GLY A 139 -17.52 0.73 10.35
C GLY A 139 -16.15 0.05 10.23
N ALA A 140 -16.02 -1.01 9.43
CA ALA A 140 -14.82 -1.82 9.30
C ALA A 140 -14.38 -2.48 10.63
N THR A 141 -15.34 -2.75 11.51
CA THR A 141 -15.11 -3.38 12.82
C THR A 141 -15.58 -4.82 12.83
N ALA A 142 -14.85 -5.70 13.50
CA ALA A 142 -15.29 -7.05 13.83
C ALA A 142 -16.25 -7.06 15.02
N THR A 143 -16.87 -8.21 15.31
CA THR A 143 -17.81 -8.40 16.43
C THR A 143 -17.24 -7.97 17.80
N ASN A 144 -15.92 -8.08 18.00
CA ASN A 144 -15.23 -7.65 19.21
C ASN A 144 -14.90 -6.14 19.26
N SER A 145 -15.42 -5.35 18.32
CA SER A 145 -15.18 -3.91 18.15
C SER A 145 -13.73 -3.52 17.76
N GLY A 146 -12.85 -4.48 17.46
CA GLY A 146 -11.56 -4.22 16.82
C GLY A 146 -11.70 -4.06 15.31
N THR A 147 -10.67 -3.53 14.63
CA THR A 147 -10.61 -3.59 13.16
C THR A 147 -10.54 -5.04 12.71
N CYS A 148 -11.33 -5.44 11.71
CA CYS A 148 -11.31 -6.81 11.22
C CYS A 148 -10.00 -7.15 10.49
N ILE A 149 -9.71 -8.45 10.43
CA ILE A 149 -8.45 -8.98 9.89
C ILE A 149 -8.29 -8.61 8.42
N ALA A 150 -9.38 -8.72 7.65
CA ALA A 150 -9.34 -8.40 6.23
C ALA A 150 -8.94 -6.94 5.95
N VAL A 151 -9.46 -6.01 6.76
CA VAL A 151 -9.12 -4.57 6.66
C VAL A 151 -7.69 -4.32 7.10
N THR A 152 -7.23 -4.98 8.16
CA THR A 152 -5.83 -4.90 8.59
C THR A 152 -4.88 -5.33 7.48
N GLY A 153 -5.16 -6.45 6.81
CA GLY A 153 -4.36 -6.90 5.66
C GLY A 153 -4.39 -5.92 4.50
N PHE A 154 -5.56 -5.37 4.17
CA PHE A 154 -5.68 -4.33 3.15
C PHE A 154 -4.86 -3.08 3.48
N ASP A 155 -4.86 -2.64 4.74
CA ASP A 155 -4.12 -1.45 5.19
C ASP A 155 -2.61 -1.63 5.10
N LEU A 156 -2.09 -2.82 5.41
CA LEU A 156 -0.68 -3.14 5.20
C LEU A 156 -0.28 -3.04 3.72
N LEU A 157 -1.12 -3.59 2.85
CA LEU A 157 -0.90 -3.53 1.41
C LEU A 157 -0.97 -2.09 0.88
N TYR A 158 -1.97 -1.32 1.31
CA TYR A 158 -2.13 0.08 0.90
C TYR A 158 -1.00 0.97 1.40
N LEU A 159 -0.51 0.75 2.63
CA LEU A 159 0.63 1.47 3.19
C LEU A 159 1.87 1.41 2.27
N LEU A 160 2.11 0.27 1.64
CA LEU A 160 3.24 0.07 0.72
C LEU A 160 3.11 0.89 -0.58
N VAL A 161 1.88 1.15 -1.03
CA VAL A 161 1.62 1.64 -2.40
C VAL A 161 0.98 3.01 -2.48
N LYS A 162 0.48 3.56 -1.36
CA LYS A 162 -0.24 4.84 -1.30
C LYS A 162 0.52 6.04 -1.87
N ASN A 163 1.84 5.95 -1.94
CA ASN A 163 2.72 7.00 -2.46
C ASN A 163 3.61 6.49 -3.61
N SER A 164 3.17 5.47 -4.35
CA SER A 164 3.92 4.96 -5.49
C SER A 164 4.06 6.01 -6.60
N ALA A 165 5.22 6.08 -7.25
CA ALA A 165 5.41 6.88 -8.46
C ALA A 165 4.74 6.20 -9.66
N ASP A 166 4.09 7.01 -10.49
CA ASP A 166 3.47 6.63 -11.76
C ASP A 166 4.18 7.31 -12.93
N ASN A 167 3.70 7.07 -14.16
CA ASN A 167 4.26 7.71 -15.35
C ASN A 167 3.95 9.21 -15.46
N SER A 168 3.12 9.77 -14.57
CA SER A 168 2.87 11.21 -14.48
C SER A 168 3.82 11.92 -13.52
N THR A 169 4.56 11.16 -12.71
CA THR A 169 5.51 11.69 -11.72
C THR A 169 6.69 12.35 -12.42
N SER A 170 6.96 13.62 -12.10
CA SER A 170 8.08 14.37 -12.67
C SER A 170 9.42 13.87 -12.11
N SER A 171 10.53 14.10 -12.83
CA SER A 171 11.87 13.72 -12.36
C SER A 171 12.27 14.39 -11.05
N THR A 172 11.75 15.60 -10.78
CA THR A 172 11.95 16.30 -9.51
C THR A 172 11.14 15.71 -8.37
N ASP A 173 9.98 15.11 -8.67
CA ASP A 173 9.08 14.56 -7.65
C ASP A 173 9.35 13.08 -7.35
N LEU A 174 10.03 12.34 -8.24
CA LEU A 174 10.38 10.91 -8.08
C LEU A 174 10.99 10.62 -6.70
N LYS A 175 11.87 11.50 -6.22
CA LYS A 175 12.55 11.35 -4.94
C LYS A 175 11.61 11.40 -3.74
N SER A 176 10.44 12.03 -3.87
CA SER A 176 9.40 12.07 -2.83
C SER A 176 8.43 10.88 -2.87
N LYS A 177 8.50 10.06 -3.93
CA LYS A 177 7.63 8.90 -4.17
C LYS A 177 8.28 7.60 -3.72
N ASN A 178 7.49 6.54 -3.61
CA ASN A 178 7.88 5.19 -3.14
C ASN A 178 8.52 5.17 -1.74
N LEU A 179 8.38 6.26 -0.99
CA LEU A 179 8.92 6.40 0.35
C LEU A 179 7.86 6.00 1.38
N LEU A 180 8.32 5.27 2.39
CA LEU A 180 7.57 4.97 3.61
C LEU A 180 8.51 4.98 4.81
N SER A 181 7.94 5.08 6.01
CA SER A 181 8.68 4.94 7.26
C SER A 181 9.36 3.57 7.31
N LEU A 182 10.67 3.56 7.59
CA LEU A 182 11.41 2.31 7.78
C LEU A 182 10.83 1.53 8.98
N THR A 183 10.38 2.24 10.00
CA THR A 183 9.70 1.64 11.16
C THR A 183 8.39 0.98 10.74
N ASP A 184 7.57 1.64 9.92
CA ASP A 184 6.29 1.05 9.50
C ASP A 184 6.54 -0.22 8.66
N LEU A 185 7.52 -0.16 7.75
CA LEU A 185 7.93 -1.30 6.94
C LEU A 185 8.42 -2.48 7.81
N THR A 186 9.28 -2.22 8.80
CA THR A 186 9.93 -3.28 9.60
C THR A 186 9.14 -3.71 10.82
N SER A 187 8.14 -2.95 11.28
CA SER A 187 7.35 -3.31 12.47
C SER A 187 5.91 -3.71 12.13
N SER A 188 5.32 -3.08 11.11
CA SER A 188 3.93 -3.33 10.73
C SER A 188 3.81 -4.29 9.56
N VAL A 189 4.67 -4.15 8.55
CA VAL A 189 4.57 -4.94 7.31
C VAL A 189 5.37 -6.23 7.38
N ASP A 190 6.67 -6.16 7.68
CA ASP A 190 7.53 -7.34 7.72
C ASP A 190 8.71 -7.17 8.69
N SER A 191 8.59 -7.81 9.85
CA SER A 191 9.64 -7.83 10.88
C SER A 191 10.89 -8.63 10.56
N SER A 192 10.90 -9.39 9.46
CA SER A 192 12.10 -10.04 8.96
C SER A 192 13.00 -9.11 8.14
N LEU A 193 12.45 -7.99 7.67
CA LEU A 193 13.21 -7.00 6.92
C LEU A 193 14.19 -6.26 7.82
N SER A 194 15.41 -6.10 7.33
CA SER A 194 16.42 -5.27 7.97
C SER A 194 17.23 -4.54 6.91
N ALA A 195 17.70 -3.36 7.28
CA ALA A 195 18.73 -2.63 6.55
C ALA A 195 20.06 -2.77 7.30
N VAL A 196 21.16 -2.86 6.57
CA VAL A 196 22.49 -2.85 7.17
C VAL A 196 22.77 -1.44 7.66
N GLU A 197 22.99 -1.27 8.96
CA GLU A 197 23.31 0.03 9.53
C GLU A 197 24.62 0.58 8.94
N ILE A 198 24.62 1.87 8.61
CA ILE A 198 25.80 2.58 8.14
C ILE A 198 26.19 3.58 9.22
N SER A 199 27.38 3.37 9.80
CA SER A 199 27.88 4.16 10.92
C SER A 199 27.85 5.65 10.63
N GLY A 200 27.27 6.42 11.56
CA GLY A 200 27.20 7.88 11.47
C GLY A 200 25.96 8.43 10.77
N TYR A 201 25.05 7.57 10.29
CA TYR A 201 23.81 7.98 9.63
C TYR A 201 22.59 7.31 10.27
N THR A 202 21.49 8.06 10.38
CA THR A 202 20.19 7.53 10.81
C THR A 202 19.35 7.25 9.58
N MET A 203 18.68 6.08 9.56
CA MET A 203 17.73 5.70 8.52
C MET A 203 16.31 5.84 9.06
N THR A 204 15.56 6.79 8.53
CA THR A 204 14.15 7.02 8.93
C THR A 204 13.16 6.51 7.88
N ASN A 205 13.54 6.62 6.60
CA ASN A 205 12.71 6.26 5.48
C ASN A 205 13.26 5.02 4.78
N ALA A 206 12.40 4.30 4.08
CA ALA A 206 12.73 3.24 3.15
C ALA A 206 12.17 3.60 1.77
N ARG A 207 12.83 3.13 0.70
CA ARG A 207 12.34 3.26 -0.68
C ARG A 207 11.99 1.89 -1.24
N LEU A 208 10.85 1.80 -1.90
CA LEU A 208 10.49 0.62 -2.70
C LEU A 208 10.90 0.81 -4.15
N VAL A 209 11.35 -0.28 -4.77
CA VAL A 209 11.48 -0.41 -6.22
C VAL A 209 10.76 -1.67 -6.67
N PHE A 210 10.05 -1.56 -7.79
CA PHE A 210 9.13 -2.57 -8.28
C PHE A 210 9.82 -3.46 -9.31
N ALA A 211 9.64 -4.78 -9.22
CA ALA A 211 10.13 -5.69 -10.24
C ALA A 211 9.45 -5.44 -11.59
N THR A 212 10.22 -5.46 -12.67
CA THR A 212 9.72 -5.28 -14.05
C THR A 212 9.45 -6.59 -14.77
N ASP A 213 9.84 -7.72 -14.17
CA ASP A 213 9.74 -9.08 -14.71
C ASP A 213 9.53 -10.12 -13.59
N SER A 214 9.13 -11.34 -13.98
CA SER A 214 8.93 -12.46 -13.06
C SER A 214 9.52 -13.75 -13.66
N PRO A 215 10.55 -14.36 -13.04
CA PRO A 215 11.24 -13.91 -11.83
C PRO A 215 11.98 -12.58 -12.04
N ALA A 216 12.08 -11.77 -10.98
CA ALA A 216 12.62 -10.42 -11.05
C ALA A 216 14.13 -10.40 -11.33
N THR A 217 14.54 -9.76 -12.42
CA THR A 217 15.94 -9.47 -12.75
C THR A 217 16.23 -7.98 -12.77
N THR A 218 15.20 -7.16 -12.99
CA THR A 218 15.31 -5.71 -13.12
C THR A 218 14.20 -5.00 -12.33
N TYR A 219 14.47 -3.74 -11.98
CA TYR A 219 13.62 -2.96 -11.08
C TYR A 219 13.45 -1.54 -11.59
N THR A 220 12.31 -0.95 -11.25
CA THR A 220 11.94 0.42 -11.60
C THR A 220 11.34 1.14 -10.40
N ASP A 221 11.35 2.46 -10.42
CA ASP A 221 10.62 3.32 -9.50
C ASP A 221 9.20 3.67 -9.98
N SER A 222 8.79 3.35 -11.20
CA SER A 222 7.41 3.56 -11.66
C SER A 222 6.60 2.27 -11.58
N TYR A 223 5.51 2.24 -10.80
CA TYR A 223 4.68 1.05 -10.70
C TYR A 223 3.98 0.70 -12.02
N GLU A 224 3.79 1.69 -12.92
CA GLU A 224 3.21 1.45 -14.25
C GLU A 224 4.14 0.68 -15.18
N LYS A 225 5.43 0.59 -14.84
CA LYS A 225 6.44 -0.21 -15.55
C LYS A 225 6.72 -1.54 -14.84
N ALA A 226 6.06 -1.81 -13.72
CA ALA A 226 6.22 -3.07 -13.01
C ALA A 226 5.68 -4.25 -13.84
N GLU A 227 6.09 -5.46 -13.45
CA GLU A 227 5.53 -6.69 -14.00
C GLU A 227 3.99 -6.69 -13.87
N SER A 228 3.32 -7.28 -14.86
CA SER A 228 1.86 -7.17 -15.07
C SER A 228 1.00 -7.48 -13.84
N SER A 229 1.38 -8.50 -13.06
CA SER A 229 0.64 -8.90 -11.86
C SER A 229 0.82 -7.89 -10.74
N LEU A 230 2.06 -7.45 -10.54
CA LEU A 230 2.40 -6.43 -9.53
C LEU A 230 1.75 -5.08 -9.87
N TYR A 231 1.82 -4.62 -11.12
CA TYR A 231 1.14 -3.42 -11.59
C TYR A 231 -0.36 -3.47 -11.28
N THR A 232 -1.02 -4.58 -11.61
CA THR A 232 -2.46 -4.75 -11.39
C THR A 232 -2.82 -4.70 -9.91
N ALA A 233 -2.06 -5.40 -9.06
CA ALA A 233 -2.27 -5.39 -7.61
C ALA A 233 -2.09 -3.99 -7.00
N ILE A 234 -1.03 -3.26 -7.38
CA ILE A 234 -0.76 -1.89 -6.94
C ILE A 234 -1.89 -0.96 -7.37
N LYS A 235 -2.27 -1.00 -8.65
CA LYS A 235 -3.32 -0.14 -9.22
C LYS A 235 -4.67 -0.37 -8.52
N ASN A 236 -5.05 -1.63 -8.34
CA ASN A 236 -6.30 -1.99 -7.68
C ASN A 236 -6.31 -1.49 -6.22
N THR A 237 -5.22 -1.71 -5.50
CA THR A 237 -5.10 -1.28 -4.09
C THR A 237 -5.15 0.23 -3.96
N ASN A 238 -4.44 0.98 -4.81
CA ASN A 238 -4.46 2.44 -4.80
C ASN A 238 -5.83 3.04 -5.14
N SER A 239 -6.56 2.41 -6.06
CA SER A 239 -7.88 2.87 -6.47
C SER A 239 -8.91 2.77 -5.33
N ILE A 240 -8.75 1.80 -4.43
CA ILE A 240 -9.64 1.59 -3.28
C ILE A 240 -9.15 2.34 -2.04
N GLY A 241 -7.85 2.31 -1.76
CA GLY A 241 -7.29 2.75 -0.48
C GLY A 241 -7.40 4.25 -0.23
N ALA A 242 -7.71 5.03 -1.27
CA ALA A 242 -8.02 6.45 -1.16
C ALA A 242 -9.36 6.74 -0.46
N GLU A 243 -10.24 5.74 -0.26
CA GLU A 243 -11.47 5.91 0.49
C GLU A 243 -11.20 6.34 1.94
N SER A 244 -11.90 7.39 2.38
CA SER A 244 -11.85 7.88 3.77
C SER A 244 -12.32 6.81 4.76
N SER A 245 -11.89 6.94 6.02
CA SER A 245 -12.26 6.05 7.13
C SER A 245 -13.75 5.67 7.15
N SER A 246 -14.04 4.39 7.41
CA SER A 246 -15.40 3.86 7.57
C SER A 246 -16.02 4.29 8.90
N VAL A 247 -17.30 4.69 8.90
CA VAL A 247 -18.02 5.13 10.10
C VAL A 247 -19.26 4.29 10.27
N LYS A 248 -19.33 3.55 11.37
CA LYS A 248 -20.46 2.66 11.66
C LYS A 248 -21.78 3.43 11.78
N GLY A 249 -22.79 2.97 11.05
CA GLY A 249 -24.16 3.47 11.10
C GLY A 249 -24.37 4.81 10.41
N ASP A 250 -23.46 5.24 9.53
CA ASP A 250 -23.59 6.51 8.79
C ASP A 250 -24.48 6.38 7.53
N GLY A 251 -24.95 5.17 7.23
CA GLY A 251 -25.79 4.84 6.08
C GLY A 251 -25.00 4.61 4.80
N LYS A 252 -23.67 4.78 4.82
CA LYS A 252 -22.78 4.50 3.70
C LYS A 252 -22.09 3.16 3.91
N VAL A 253 -21.85 2.47 2.81
CA VAL A 253 -21.14 1.20 2.82
C VAL A 253 -19.86 1.42 2.01
N SER A 254 -18.72 1.32 2.67
CA SER A 254 -17.38 1.41 2.06
C SER A 254 -16.84 0.05 1.68
N PHE A 255 -15.80 0.01 0.83
CA PHE A 255 -15.14 -1.26 0.50
C PHE A 255 -14.58 -1.95 1.75
N ARG A 256 -14.00 -1.17 2.67
CA ARG A 256 -13.46 -1.66 3.95
C ARG A 256 -14.52 -2.36 4.78
N GLU A 257 -15.76 -1.89 4.78
CA GLU A 257 -16.85 -2.53 5.51
C GLU A 257 -17.31 -3.82 4.85
N LEU A 258 -17.35 -3.85 3.51
CA LEU A 258 -17.73 -5.07 2.79
C LEU A 258 -16.77 -6.23 3.04
N ILE A 259 -15.47 -5.96 3.04
CA ILE A 259 -14.47 -7.00 3.31
C ILE A 259 -14.48 -7.46 4.77
N CYS A 260 -15.19 -6.73 5.64
CA CYS A 260 -15.36 -7.00 7.06
C CYS A 260 -16.60 -7.84 7.40
N ILE A 261 -17.50 -8.08 6.43
CA ILE A 261 -18.80 -8.74 6.67
C ILE A 261 -18.65 -10.12 7.32
N ALA A 262 -17.62 -10.89 6.95
CA ALA A 262 -17.42 -12.24 7.47
C ALA A 262 -17.13 -12.28 8.99
N GLU A 263 -16.75 -11.14 9.59
CA GLU A 263 -16.42 -11.00 11.01
C GLU A 263 -17.55 -10.32 11.83
N ASN A 264 -18.74 -10.12 11.23
CA ASN A 264 -19.95 -9.47 11.79
C ASN A 264 -21.23 -10.32 11.71
#